data_AF-A0A7X2MYG0-F1
#
_entry.id   AF-A0A7X2MYG0-F1
#
_cell.length_a   1.000
_cell.length_b   1.000
_cell.length_c   1.000
_cell.angle_alpha   90.00
_cell.angle_beta   90.00
_cell.angle_gamma   90.00
#
_symmetry.space_group_name_H-M   'P 1'
#
loop_
_entity.id
_entity.type
_entity.pdbx_description
1 polymer ?
#
loop_
_entity_poly.entity_id
_entity_poly.type
_entity_poly.pdbx_seq_one_letter_code
_entity_poly.pdbx_strand_id
1 'polypeptide(L)'
;MKKIEQIGSNAVKITFDNEIDGGKMCEAKNYWVQSMSDITAEGIASMSKDDTVNESNCLTNGKVSISVGEDKKSVILRFTAAIVKDTKYKVYVRCNDDNEFRSENAENYIFFEGK
;
A
#
# COMPACT_ATOMS: atom_id res chain seq x y z
N MET A 1 4.83 -9.56 -11.90
CA MET A 1 5.54 -8.66 -10.98
C MET A 1 4.72 -7.41 -10.69
N LYS A 2 4.39 -7.20 -9.41
CA LYS A 2 3.85 -5.90 -8.95
C LYS A 2 5.01 -4.91 -8.80
N LYS A 3 4.95 -3.74 -9.46
CA LYS A 3 5.94 -2.66 -9.32
C LYS A 3 5.34 -1.53 -8.51
N ILE A 4 6.12 -0.91 -7.64
CA ILE A 4 5.77 0.33 -6.95
C ILE A 4 6.77 1.42 -7.30
N GLU A 5 6.27 2.64 -7.47
CA GLU A 5 7.07 3.80 -7.80
C GLU A 5 6.53 5.03 -7.08
N GLN A 6 7.38 5.77 -6.37
CA GLN A 6 7.02 7.08 -5.86
C GLN A 6 6.96 8.08 -7.03
N ILE A 7 5.78 8.69 -7.20
CA ILE A 7 5.48 9.63 -8.30
C ILE A 7 5.25 11.07 -7.80
N GLY A 8 5.50 11.31 -6.51
CA GLY A 8 5.40 12.62 -5.87
C GLY A 8 5.86 12.56 -4.41
N SER A 9 5.83 13.69 -3.71
CA SER A 9 6.25 13.75 -2.29
C SER A 9 5.32 12.97 -1.35
N ASN A 10 4.10 12.66 -1.78
CA ASN A 10 3.09 11.95 -0.99
C ASN A 10 2.32 10.90 -1.82
N ALA A 11 2.89 10.44 -2.94
CA ALA A 11 2.16 9.60 -3.88
C ALA A 11 3.00 8.45 -4.42
N VAL A 12 2.39 7.27 -4.50
CA VAL A 12 2.97 6.09 -5.14
C VAL A 12 2.02 5.55 -6.21
N LYS A 13 2.59 5.07 -7.32
CA LYS A 13 1.91 4.28 -8.34
C LYS A 13 2.27 2.82 -8.12
N ILE A 14 1.26 1.96 -8.00
CA ILE A 14 1.43 0.50 -7.99
C ILE A 14 0.90 -0.03 -9.32
N THR A 15 1.71 -0.81 -10.04
CA THR A 15 1.36 -1.46 -11.31
C THR A 15 1.30 -2.97 -11.12
N PHE A 16 0.24 -3.58 -11.64
CA PHE A 16 -0.04 -5.02 -11.62
C PHE A 16 0.15 -5.62 -13.01
N ASP A 17 0.36 -6.94 -13.08
CA ASP A 17 0.53 -7.63 -14.37
C ASP A 17 -0.78 -7.69 -15.18
N ASN A 18 -1.87 -7.92 -14.45
CA ASN A 18 -3.20 -8.11 -14.98
C ASN A 18 -4.06 -6.86 -14.77
N GLU A 19 -5.14 -6.77 -15.54
CA GLU A 19 -6.17 -5.76 -15.26
C GLU A 19 -6.71 -5.93 -13.85
N ILE A 20 -7.04 -4.81 -13.22
CA ILE A 20 -7.55 -4.78 -11.86
C ILE A 20 -9.04 -4.47 -11.83
N ASP A 21 -9.73 -5.02 -10.84
CA ASP A 21 -11.06 -4.56 -10.46
C ASP A 21 -10.92 -3.19 -9.79
N GLY A 22 -11.18 -2.13 -10.56
CA GLY A 22 -11.04 -0.76 -10.08
C GLY A 22 -11.94 -0.43 -8.90
N GLY A 23 -13.11 -1.08 -8.77
CA GLY A 23 -14.01 -0.87 -7.63
C GLY A 23 -13.40 -1.35 -6.33
N LYS A 24 -12.87 -2.57 -6.33
CA LYS A 24 -12.17 -3.14 -5.15
C LYS A 24 -10.87 -2.42 -4.86
N MET A 25 -10.09 -2.11 -5.88
CA MET A 25 -8.75 -1.55 -5.70
C MET A 25 -8.75 -0.08 -5.29
N CYS A 26 -9.90 0.60 -5.28
CA CYS A 26 -10.04 1.95 -4.74
C CYS A 26 -10.32 2.00 -3.22
N GLU A 27 -10.54 0.87 -2.55
CA GLU A 27 -10.85 0.87 -1.12
C GLU A 27 -9.57 0.89 -0.27
N ALA A 28 -9.43 1.86 0.63
CA ALA A 28 -8.24 1.99 1.48
C ALA A 28 -7.97 0.75 2.34
N LYS A 29 -9.02 0.05 2.79
CA LYS A 29 -8.92 -1.18 3.59
C LYS A 29 -8.21 -2.34 2.89
N ASN A 30 -7.97 -2.23 1.58
CA ASN A 30 -7.24 -3.23 0.80
C ASN A 30 -5.72 -2.98 0.77
N TYR A 31 -5.23 -2.00 1.53
CA TYR A 31 -3.83 -1.62 1.55
C TYR A 31 -3.32 -1.49 2.98
N TRP A 32 -2.06 -1.87 3.19
CA TRP A 32 -1.31 -1.60 4.41
C TRP A 32 0.04 -1.03 4.04
N VAL A 33 0.53 -0.11 4.86
CA VAL A 33 1.89 0.41 4.73
C VAL A 33 2.61 0.19 6.04
N GLN A 34 3.66 -0.62 6.00
CA GLN A 34 4.53 -0.90 7.13
C GLN A 34 5.78 -0.06 7.05
N SER A 35 6.11 0.66 8.13
CA SER A 35 7.44 1.22 8.30
C SER A 35 8.43 0.11 8.64
N MET A 36 9.59 0.07 8.00
CA MET A 36 10.63 -0.91 8.32
C MET A 36 11.59 -0.43 9.42
N SER A 37 11.48 0.84 9.85
CA SER A 37 12.32 1.45 10.88
C SER A 37 11.57 1.74 12.17
N ASP A 38 10.30 2.15 12.06
CA ASP A 38 9.62 2.81 13.17
C ASP A 38 8.93 1.79 14.08
N ILE A 39 9.10 2.01 15.39
CA ILE A 39 8.44 1.20 16.45
C ILE A 39 6.96 1.59 16.55
N THR A 40 6.60 2.79 16.09
CA THR A 40 5.24 3.32 16.03
C THR A 40 4.88 3.69 14.59
N ALA A 41 3.68 3.33 14.14
CA ALA A 41 3.21 3.67 12.81
C ALA A 41 2.98 5.20 12.67
N GLU A 42 3.82 5.86 11.88
CA GLU A 42 3.78 7.31 11.67
C GLU A 42 3.71 7.69 10.17
N GLY A 43 3.29 8.94 9.91
CA GLY A 43 3.16 9.47 8.56
C GLY A 43 2.24 8.62 7.68
N ILE A 44 2.80 8.06 6.60
CA ILE A 44 2.08 7.22 5.64
C ILE A 44 1.83 5.80 6.16
N ALA A 45 2.54 5.36 7.20
CA ALA A 45 2.45 3.99 7.70
C ALA A 45 1.14 3.76 8.46
N SER A 46 0.49 2.63 8.21
CA SER A 46 -0.59 2.09 9.03
C SER A 46 -0.11 1.02 10.01
N MET A 47 1.13 0.54 9.81
CA MET A 47 1.76 -0.51 10.61
C MET A 47 3.19 -0.13 11.00
N SER A 48 3.57 -0.56 12.18
CA SER A 48 4.91 -0.45 12.75
C SER A 48 5.78 -1.64 12.28
N LYS A 49 7.09 -1.56 12.49
CA LYS A 49 8.04 -2.57 11.98
C LYS A 49 7.79 -4.02 12.45
N ASP A 50 7.19 -4.17 13.64
CA ASP A 50 6.94 -5.48 14.28
C ASP A 50 5.47 -5.92 14.15
N ASP A 51 4.61 -5.10 13.53
CA ASP A 51 3.19 -5.40 13.37
C ASP A 51 2.98 -6.49 12.31
N THR A 52 1.94 -7.29 12.53
CA THR A 52 1.41 -8.22 11.53
C THR A 52 0.17 -7.64 10.88
N VAL A 53 0.02 -7.86 9.58
CA VAL A 53 -1.15 -7.42 8.81
C VAL A 53 -2.43 -7.97 9.44
N ASN A 54 -3.44 -7.12 9.66
CA ASN A 54 -4.79 -7.50 10.07
C ASN A 54 -5.83 -6.47 9.59
N GLU A 55 -7.13 -6.72 9.81
CA GLU A 55 -8.17 -5.81 9.29
C GLU A 55 -8.21 -4.45 10.00
N SER A 56 -7.74 -4.36 11.25
CA SER A 56 -7.80 -3.12 12.01
C SER A 56 -6.63 -2.18 11.77
N ASN A 57 -5.54 -2.65 11.15
CA ASN A 57 -4.35 -1.85 10.83
C ASN A 57 -4.15 -1.55 9.33
N CYS A 58 -5.21 -1.66 8.54
CA CYS A 58 -5.24 -1.23 7.15
C CYS A 58 -5.19 0.31 7.02
N LEU A 59 -4.91 0.81 5.82
CA LEU A 59 -5.08 2.22 5.52
C LEU A 59 -6.56 2.61 5.63
N THR A 60 -6.80 3.84 6.03
CA THR A 60 -8.14 4.44 6.09
C THR A 60 -8.23 5.59 5.10
N ASN A 61 -9.45 5.97 4.74
CA ASN A 61 -9.71 7.12 3.86
C ASN A 61 -9.20 8.46 4.45
N GLY A 62 -8.91 8.51 5.76
CA GLY A 62 -8.27 9.67 6.39
C GLY A 62 -6.75 9.75 6.16
N LYS A 63 -6.11 8.65 5.76
CA LYS A 63 -4.66 8.58 5.46
C LYS A 63 -4.35 8.57 3.97
N VAL A 64 -5.27 8.07 3.13
CA VAL A 64 -5.01 7.88 1.70
C VAL A 64 -6.25 8.13 0.86
N SER A 65 -6.05 8.70 -0.33
CA SER A 65 -6.99 8.70 -1.44
C SER A 65 -6.44 7.82 -2.55
N ILE A 66 -7.30 6.99 -3.16
CA ILE A 66 -6.89 5.99 -4.13
C ILE A 66 -7.66 6.20 -5.43
N SER A 67 -6.94 6.16 -6.56
CA SER A 67 -7.52 6.24 -7.90
C SER A 67 -6.90 5.19 -8.81
N VAL A 68 -7.71 4.60 -9.67
CA VAL A 68 -7.24 3.68 -10.72
C VAL A 68 -6.65 4.50 -11.88
N GLY A 69 -5.51 4.06 -12.39
CA GLY A 69 -4.90 4.65 -13.58
C GLY A 69 -5.66 4.29 -14.85
N GLU A 70 -5.50 5.11 -15.89
CA GLU A 70 -6.18 4.91 -17.19
C GLU A 70 -5.84 3.56 -17.84
N ASP A 71 -4.67 3.01 -17.52
CA ASP A 71 -4.21 1.70 -18.00
C ASP A 71 -4.98 0.51 -17.41
N LYS A 72 -5.88 0.73 -16.43
CA LYS A 72 -6.61 -0.31 -15.67
C LYS A 72 -5.72 -1.40 -15.07
N LYS A 73 -4.42 -1.14 -14.98
CA LYS A 73 -3.40 -2.04 -14.42
C LYS A 73 -2.62 -1.35 -13.32
N SER A 74 -3.04 -0.15 -12.93
CA SER A 74 -2.38 0.61 -11.89
C SER A 74 -3.35 1.30 -10.96
N VAL A 75 -2.86 1.51 -9.75
CA VAL A 75 -3.48 2.38 -8.75
C VAL A 75 -2.49 3.44 -8.31
N ILE A 76 -3.02 4.61 -7.99
CA ILE A 76 -2.28 5.70 -7.39
C ILE A 76 -2.79 5.86 -5.98
N LEU A 77 -1.92 5.66 -5.00
CA LEU A 77 -2.16 5.96 -3.60
C LEU A 77 -1.59 7.36 -3.34
N ARG A 78 -2.45 8.32 -3.01
CA ARG A 78 -2.05 9.66 -2.52
C ARG A 78 -2.28 9.73 -1.02
N PHE A 79 -1.20 9.79 -0.27
CA PHE A 79 -1.21 9.91 1.18
C PHE A 79 -1.47 11.36 1.62
N THR A 80 -2.08 11.53 2.78
CA THR A 80 -2.26 12.86 3.38
C THR A 80 -0.98 13.41 4.00
N ALA A 81 -0.04 12.51 4.38
CA ALA A 81 1.30 12.84 4.84
C ALA A 81 2.34 12.66 3.71
N ALA A 82 3.48 13.35 3.83
CA ALA A 82 4.62 13.15 2.93
C ALA A 82 5.30 11.80 3.20
N ILE A 83 5.86 11.21 2.13
CA ILE A 83 6.76 10.06 2.18
C ILE A 83 8.11 10.56 2.67
N VAL A 84 8.62 9.97 3.75
CA VAL A 84 9.90 10.38 4.33
C VAL A 84 11.03 9.82 3.46
N LYS A 85 11.97 10.71 3.10
CA LYS A 85 13.13 10.35 2.29
C LYS A 85 14.01 9.31 3.00
N ASP A 86 14.60 8.40 2.24
CA ASP A 86 15.51 7.34 2.69
C ASP A 86 14.87 6.37 3.71
N THR A 87 13.54 6.45 3.89
CA THR A 87 12.77 5.52 4.73
C THR A 87 12.23 4.38 3.88
N LYS A 88 12.40 3.16 4.38
CA LYS A 88 11.95 1.93 3.72
C LYS A 88 10.57 1.54 4.21
N TYR A 89 9.70 1.25 3.25
CA TYR A 89 8.34 0.82 3.52
C TYR A 89 8.04 -0.49 2.82
N LYS A 90 7.16 -1.28 3.43
CA LYS A 90 6.53 -2.44 2.80
C LYS A 90 5.05 -2.15 2.60
N VAL A 91 4.58 -2.26 1.36
CA VAL A 91 3.15 -2.09 1.03
C VAL A 91 2.52 -3.44 0.79
N TYR A 92 1.49 -3.78 1.55
CA TYR A 92 0.68 -4.96 1.32
C TYR A 92 -0.57 -4.58 0.54
N VAL A 93 -0.97 -5.44 -0.40
CA VAL A 93 -2.16 -5.21 -1.23
C VAL A 93 -3.03 -6.46 -1.22
N ARG A 94 -4.26 -6.31 -0.73
CA ARG A 94 -5.31 -7.33 -0.82
C ARG A 94 -5.92 -7.27 -2.22
N CYS A 95 -5.48 -8.18 -3.09
CA CYS A 95 -6.01 -8.38 -4.44
C CYS A 95 -6.72 -9.74 -4.44
N ASN A 96 -8.02 -9.77 -4.18
CA ASN A 96 -8.76 -11.03 -4.02
C ASN A 96 -9.05 -11.66 -5.38
N ASP A 97 -8.55 -12.88 -5.59
CA ASP A 97 -9.41 -13.97 -6.06
C ASP A 97 -9.92 -14.83 -4.89
N ASP A 98 -9.18 -14.92 -3.77
CA ASP A 98 -9.59 -15.68 -2.58
C ASP A 98 -9.71 -14.76 -1.36
N ASN A 99 -10.92 -14.67 -0.79
CA ASN A 99 -11.27 -13.86 0.39
C ASN A 99 -10.55 -14.27 1.71
N GLU A 100 -9.48 -15.07 1.66
CA GLU A 100 -8.72 -15.43 2.85
C GLU A 100 -7.52 -14.51 3.05
N PHE A 101 -7.69 -13.58 3.97
CA PHE A 101 -6.59 -12.82 4.53
C PHE A 101 -5.67 -13.76 5.34
N ARG A 102 -4.65 -14.31 4.68
CA ARG A 102 -3.57 -15.06 5.34
C ARG A 102 -2.40 -14.12 5.56
N SER A 103 -2.22 -13.68 6.81
CA SER A 103 -1.11 -12.82 7.27
C SER A 103 0.29 -13.34 6.93
N GLU A 104 0.40 -14.62 6.55
CA GLU A 104 1.65 -15.35 6.33
C GLU A 104 1.99 -15.61 4.85
N ASN A 105 1.11 -15.30 3.90
CA ASN A 105 1.44 -15.47 2.48
C ASN A 105 2.39 -14.35 2.04
N ALA A 106 3.69 -14.65 2.07
CA ALA A 106 4.83 -13.79 1.75
C ALA A 106 4.82 -13.16 0.33
N GLU A 107 3.76 -13.32 -0.46
CA GLU A 107 3.72 -12.99 -1.89
C GLU A 107 2.93 -11.72 -2.23
N ASN A 108 2.29 -11.06 -1.25
CA ASN A 108 1.40 -9.91 -1.51
C ASN A 108 1.91 -8.56 -1.00
N TYR A 109 3.23 -8.36 -0.95
CA TYR A 109 3.81 -7.07 -0.63
C TYR A 109 4.84 -6.57 -1.66
N ILE A 110 5.09 -5.27 -1.63
CA ILE A 110 6.05 -4.59 -2.48
C ILE A 110 6.87 -3.62 -1.62
N PHE A 111 8.19 -3.65 -1.76
CA PHE A 111 9.07 -2.69 -1.08
C PHE A 111 9.23 -1.41 -1.90
N PHE A 112 9.30 -0.28 -1.20
CA PHE A 112 9.80 0.96 -1.76
C PHE A 112 10.57 1.76 -0.72
N GLU A 113 11.39 2.68 -1.21
CA GLU A 113 12.14 3.62 -0.40
C GLU A 113 11.77 5.03 -0.82
N GLY A 114 11.56 5.90 0.16
CA GLY A 114 11.25 7.31 -0.09
C GLY A 114 12.40 8.01 -0.81
N LYS A 115 12.09 8.66 -1.93
CA LYS A 115 13.03 9.46 -2.74
C LYS A 115 12.90 10.95 -2.44
#